data_AF-A0A2Z3JI96-F1
#
_entry.id   AF-A0A2Z3JI96-F1
#
_cell.length_a   1.000
_cell.length_b   1.000
_cell.length_c   1.000
_cell.angle_alpha   90.00
_cell.angle_beta   90.00
_cell.angle_gamma   90.00
#
_symmetry.space_group_name_H-M   'P 1'
#
loop_
_entity.id
_entity.type
_entity.pdbx_description
1 polymer ?
#
loop_
_entity_poly.entity_id
_entity_poly.type
_entity_poly.pdbx_seq_one_letter_code
_entity_poly.pdbx_strand_id
1 'polypeptide(L)' 'MVQHYTDTRTAEGRVRFLLDGPDVLLSTEGHGWQRSERFGSFQDAALALALDLRIPQALYVQALEELYHQLHFFGQPGAA' A
#
# COMPACT_ATOMS: atom_id res chain seq x y z
N MET A 1 -14.42 -8.23 4.00
CA MET A 1 -14.00 -8.90 2.74
C MET A 1 -12.90 -8.03 2.20
N VAL A 2 -11.72 -8.62 2.02
CA VAL A 2 -10.55 -7.85 1.59
C VAL A 2 -10.63 -7.63 0.08
N GLN A 3 -10.72 -6.38 -0.36
CA GLN A 3 -10.67 -5.96 -1.76
C GLN A 3 -9.27 -5.45 -2.09
N HIS A 4 -8.78 -5.76 -3.29
CA HIS A 4 -7.50 -5.23 -3.75
C HIS A 4 -7.69 -3.78 -4.19
N TYR A 5 -6.76 -2.91 -3.79
CA TYR A 5 -6.72 -1.53 -4.24
C TYR A 5 -5.53 -1.30 -5.18
N THR A 6 -4.32 -1.56 -4.70
CA THR A 6 -3.09 -1.52 -5.53
C THR A 6 -2.21 -2.75 -5.24
N ASP A 7 -1.42 -3.15 -6.24
CA ASP A 7 -0.52 -4.31 -6.17
C ASP A 7 0.73 -4.04 -7.02
N THR A 8 1.69 -3.37 -6.41
CA THR A 8 2.95 -3.01 -7.05
C THR A 8 3.97 -4.12 -6.83
N ARG A 9 4.57 -4.62 -7.92
CA ARG A 9 5.53 -5.73 -7.88
C ARG A 9 6.81 -5.37 -8.62
N THR A 10 7.93 -5.65 -7.98
CA THR A 10 9.26 -5.58 -8.59
C THR A 10 10.00 -6.90 -8.38
N ALA A 11 11.20 -7.02 -8.94
CA ALA A 11 12.07 -8.17 -8.69
C ALA A 11 12.56 -8.24 -7.22
N GLU A 12 12.50 -7.13 -6.49
CA GLU A 12 13.03 -7.00 -5.13
C GLU A 12 11.96 -7.19 -4.05
N GLY A 13 10.69 -7.08 -4.41
CA GLY A 13 9.59 -7.19 -3.46
C GLY A 13 8.23 -6.79 -4.02
N ARG A 14 7.28 -6.63 -3.12
CA ARG A 14 5.89 -6.31 -3.44
C ARG A 14 5.28 -5.44 -2.36
N VAL A 15 4.49 -4.46 -2.79
CA VAL A 15 3.67 -3.61 -1.91
C VAL A 15 2.23 -3.68 -2.37
N ARG A 16 1.32 -3.94 -1.44
CA ARG A 16 -0.11 -3.96 -1.69
C ARG A 16 -0.84 -3.08 -0.71
N PHE A 17 -1.75 -2.28 -1.23
CA PHE A 17 -2.79 -1.67 -0.43
C PHE A 17 -4.10 -2.42 -0.72
N LEU A 18 -4.73 -2.91 0.33
CA LEU A 18 -6.01 -3.60 0.28
C LEU A 18 -7.01 -2.84 1.14
N LEU A 19 -8.29 -2.99 0.83
CA LEU A 19 -9.41 -2.46 1.62
C LEU A 19 -10.09 -3.61 2.35
N ASP A 20 -10.27 -3.48 3.66
CA ASP A 20 -11.07 -4.40 4.46
C ASP A 20 -12.12 -3.61 5.24
N GLY A 21 -13.25 -3.36 4.58
CA GLY A 21 -14.26 -2.45 5.12
C GLY A 21 -13.75 -1.00 5.09
N PRO A 22 -13.79 -0.25 6.22
CA PRO A 22 -13.25 1.10 6.29
C PRO A 22 -11.71 1.11 6.42
N ASP A 23 -11.10 -0.03 6.73
CA ASP A 23 -9.68 -0.10 7.02
C ASP A 23 -8.86 -0.37 5.75
N VAL A 24 -7.62 0.12 5.76
CA VAL A 24 -6.59 -0.15 4.76
C VAL A 24 -5.62 -1.17 5.31
N LEU A 25 -5.41 -2.29 4.60
CA LEU A 25 -4.34 -3.23 4.89
C LEU A 25 -3.17 -2.96 3.96
N LEU A 26 -2.03 -2.59 4.54
CA LEU A 26 -0.75 -2.52 3.84
C LEU A 26 -0.04 -3.85 4.00
N SER A 27 0.24 -4.52 2.88
CA SER A 27 1.07 -5.74 2.86
C SER A 27 2.34 -5.47 2.08
N THR A 28 3.48 -5.65 2.74
CA THR A 28 4.81 -5.47 2.16
C THR A 28 5.59 -6.78 2.22
N GLU A 29 6.33 -7.08 1.17
CA GLU A 29 7.08 -8.31 1.01
C GLU A 29 8.42 -8.00 0.36
N GLY A 30 9.47 -8.69 0.81
CA GLY A 30 10.80 -8.68 0.22
C GLY A 30 11.49 -10.03 0.43
N HIS A 31 12.78 -10.09 0.14
CA HIS A 31 13.52 -11.36 0.20
C HIS A 31 13.56 -11.95 1.63
N GLY A 32 12.80 -13.03 1.86
CA GLY A 32 12.76 -13.73 3.14
C GLY A 32 11.93 -13.05 4.22
N TRP A 33 11.16 -12.02 3.89
CA TRP A 33 10.31 -11.33 4.86
C TRP A 33 8.99 -10.86 4.24
N GLN A 34 7.95 -10.86 5.06
CA GLN A 34 6.66 -10.28 4.72
C GLN A 34 6.07 -9.63 5.97
N ARG A 35 5.29 -8.58 5.77
CA ARG A 35 4.58 -7.87 6.84
C ARG A 35 3.22 -7.43 6.33
N SER A 36 2.24 -7.46 7.22
CA SER A 36 0.91 -6.90 6.96
C SER A 36 0.47 -6.10 8.17
N GLU A 37 0.04 -4.87 7.93
CA GLU A 37 -0.40 -3.92 8.96
C GLU A 37 -1.71 -3.27 8.52
N ARG A 38 -2.59 -2.98 9.50
CA ARG A 38 -3.90 -2.38 9.26
C ARG A 38 -3.89 -0.92 9.73
N PHE A 39 -4.50 -0.05 8.93
CA PHE A 39 -4.57 1.38 9.11
C PHE A 39 -6.00 1.88 8.90
N GLY A 40 -6.34 3.01 9.52
CA GLY A 40 -7.65 3.64 9.32
C GLY A 40 -7.76 4.48 8.05
N SER A 41 -6.65 4.71 7.35
CA SER A 41 -6.61 5.51 6.13
C SER A 41 -5.45 5.14 5.21
N PHE A 42 -5.57 5.49 3.93
CA PHE A 42 -4.46 5.37 2.98
C PHE A 42 -3.28 6.28 3.33
N GLN A 43 -3.54 7.42 3.97
CA GLN A 43 -2.50 8.35 4.36
C GLN A 43 -1.61 7.77 5.46
N ASP A 44 -2.20 7.13 6.46
CA ASP A 44 -1.45 6.45 7.53
C ASP A 44 -0.66 5.26 6.99
N ALA A 45 -1.27 4.47 6.10
CA ALA A 45 -0.60 3.36 5.43
C ALA A 45 0.58 3.84 4.57
N ALA A 46 0.42 4.93 3.81
CA ALA A 46 1.49 5.50 3.01
C ALA A 46 2.64 6.06 3.88
N LEU A 47 2.31 6.67 5.02
CA LEU A 47 3.31 7.13 5.99
C LEU A 47 4.08 5.95 6.58
N ALA A 48 3.40 4.87 6.97
CA ALA A 48 4.06 3.67 7.46
C ALA A 48 4.99 3.05 6.41
N LEU A 49 4.55 3.02 5.14
CA LEU A 49 5.39 2.57 4.03
C LEU A 49 6.64 3.45 3.87
N ALA A 50 6.52 4.77 3.98
CA ALA A 50 7.64 5.70 3.89
C ALA A 50 8.65 5.56 5.03
N LEU A 51 8.24 5.02 6.17
CA LEU A 51 9.09 4.77 7.34
C LEU A 51 9.73 3.37 7.34
N ASP A 52 9.31 2.46 6.45
CA ASP A 52 9.87 1.11 6.38
C ASP A 52 11.15 1.07 5.53
N LEU A 53 12.30 1.20 6.20
CA LEU A 53 13.63 1.19 5.59
C LEU A 53 14.01 -0.13 4.89
N ARG A 54 13.22 -1.20 5.05
CA ARG A 54 13.45 -2.48 4.35
C ARG A 54 12.90 -2.45 2.92
N ILE A 55 12.07 -1.47 2.59
CA ILE A 55 11.50 -1.30 1.26
C ILE A 55 12.52 -0.61 0.36
N PRO A 56 12.92 -1.22 -0.76
CA PRO A 56 13.78 -0.55 -1.73
C PRO A 56 13.14 0.72 -2.27
N GLN A 57 13.95 1.77 -2.46
CA GLN A 57 13.46 3.08 -2.90
C GLN A 57 12.64 3.00 -4.20
N ALA A 58 13.05 2.20 -5.17
CA ALA A 58 12.33 2.04 -6.43
C ALA A 58 10.93 1.44 -6.23
N LEU A 59 10.80 0.42 -5.36
CA LEU A 59 9.52 -0.19 -5.02
C LEU A 59 8.62 0.78 -4.26
N TYR A 60 9.18 1.55 -3.32
CA TYR A 60 8.46 2.60 -2.60
C TYR A 60 7.87 3.66 -3.55
N VAL A 61 8.69 4.20 -4.45
CA VAL A 61 8.27 5.25 -5.39
C VAL A 61 7.14 4.74 -6.29
N GLN A 62 7.30 3.56 -6.89
CA GLN A 62 6.29 2.97 -7.77
C GLN A 62 4.97 2.71 -7.01
N ALA A 63 5.06 2.21 -5.77
CA ALA A 63 3.88 1.90 -4.98
C ALA A 63 3.09 3.16 -4.60
N LEU A 64 3.77 4.27 -4.30
CA LEU A 64 3.11 5.54 -4.07
C LEU A 64 2.52 6.13 -5.35
N GLU A 65 3.23 6.08 -6.47
CA GLU A 65 2.70 6.57 -7.76
C GLU A 65 1.42 5.82 -8.16
N GLU A 66 1.41 4.50 -8.04
CA GLU A 66 0.22 3.68 -8.30
C GLU A 66 -0.92 4.02 -7.32
N LEU A 67 -0.62 4.18 -6.03
CA LEU A 67 -1.60 4.58 -5.03
C LEU A 67 -2.21 5.96 -5.34
N TYR A 68 -1.38 6.96 -5.64
CA TYR A 68 -1.86 8.29 -5.99
C TYR A 68 -2.68 8.29 -7.26
N HIS A 69 -2.28 7.55 -8.29
CA HIS A 69 -3.07 7.38 -9.50
C HIS A 69 -4.43 6.75 -9.19
N GLN A 70 -4.47 5.66 -8.43
CA GLN A 70 -5.73 5.00 -8.05
C GLN A 70 -6.65 5.92 -7.25
N LEU A 71 -6.12 6.65 -6.26
CA LEU A 71 -6.88 7.62 -5.46
C LEU A 71 -7.43 8.76 -6.32
N HIS A 72 -6.70 9.19 -7.35
CA HIS A 72 -7.17 10.22 -8.26
C HIS A 72 -8.28 9.73 -9.20
N PHE A 73 -8.24 8.45 -9.61
CA PHE A 73 -9.24 7.87 -10.51
C PHE A 73 -10.51 7.39 -9.79
N PHE A 74 -10.40 6.77 -8.62
CA PHE A 74 -11.53 6.19 -7.91
C PHE A 74 -12.01 7.02 -6.71
N GLY A 75 -11.27 8.08 -6.35
CA GLY A 75 -11.51 8.83 -5.12
C GLY A 75 -11.05 8.07 -3.87
N GLN A 76 -11.03 8.76 -2.73
CA GLN A 76 -10.85 8.11 -1.43
C GLN A 76 -12.13 7.33 -1.08
N PRO A 77 -12.07 5.99 -0.95
CA PRO A 77 -13.21 5.25 -0.42
C PRO A 77 -13.44 5.71 1.03
N GLY A 78 -14.65 6.20 1.33
CA GLY A 78 -15.05 6.65 2.68
C GLY A 78 -15.23 8.17 2.86
N ALA A 79 -15.15 8.99 1.81
CA ALA A 79 -15.45 10.42 1.87
C ALA A 79 -16.94 10.77 1.59
N ALA A 80 -17.87 9.90 1.98
CA ALA A 80 -19.32 10.08 1.82
C ALA A 80 -20.02 10.18 3.18
#